data_AF-A0A660XYQ8-F1
#
_entry.id   AF-A0A660XYQ8-F1
#
_cell.length_a   1.000
_cell.length_b   1.000
_cell.length_c   1.000
_cell.angle_alpha   90.00
_cell.angle_beta   90.00
_cell.angle_gamma   90.00
#
_symmetry.space_group_name_H-M   'P 1'
#
loop_
_entity.id
_entity.type
_entity.pdbx_description
1 polymer ?
#
loop_
_entity_poly.entity_id
_entity_poly.type
_entity_poly.pdbx_seq_one_letter_code
_entity_poly.pdbx_strand_id
1 'polypeptide(L)'
;NFRFGVSLNVIDGRVNQLKTAMDLVHSNNNLEQYNLGLEYSMNRLIFIRSGYRFNTDEGGFSLGGGLNLHMGEGLNLRADYSYADMGILKAIHRFSIEFTL
;
A
#
# COMPACT_ATOMS: atom_id res chain seq x y z
N ASN A 1 -16.93 12.62 -10.98
CA ASN A 1 -16.28 11.85 -9.90
C ASN A 1 -15.53 12.81 -9.01
N PHE A 2 -15.81 12.74 -7.72
CA PHE A 2 -15.18 13.57 -6.71
C PHE A 2 -14.33 12.69 -5.81
N ARG A 3 -13.14 13.16 -5.45
CA ARG A 3 -12.19 12.42 -4.61
C ARG A 3 -11.59 13.34 -3.58
N PHE A 4 -11.56 12.88 -2.34
CA PHE A 4 -10.81 13.49 -1.26
C PHE A 4 -9.91 12.47 -0.61
N GLY A 5 -8.74 12.91 -0.17
CA GLY A 5 -7.77 12.06 0.49
C GLY A 5 -7.06 12.80 1.61
N VAL A 6 -6.73 12.07 2.67
CA VAL A 6 -5.90 12.56 3.76
C VAL A 6 -4.85 11.51 4.10
N SER A 7 -3.63 11.97 4.41
CA SER A 7 -2.55 11.11 4.90
C SER A 7 -1.93 11.72 6.15
N LEU A 8 -1.52 10.86 7.07
CA LEU A 8 -0.96 11.23 8.35
C LEU A 8 0.23 10.32 8.67
N ASN A 9 1.34 10.92 9.09
CA ASN A 9 2.44 10.19 9.72
C ASN A 9 2.14 10.10 11.22
N VAL A 10 1.67 8.96 11.68
CA VAL A 10 1.35 8.71 13.10
C VAL A 10 2.64 8.61 13.92
N ILE A 11 3.64 7.93 13.37
CA ILE A 11 4.96 7.80 13.96
C ILE A 11 5.97 8.24 12.90
N ASP A 12 6.82 9.21 13.25
CA ASP A 12 7.90 9.68 12.37
C ASP A 12 9.24 9.62 13.11
N GLY A 13 9.70 8.39 13.35
CA GLY A 13 11.01 8.12 13.91
C GLY A 13 12.09 7.98 12.84
N ARG A 14 13.35 8.03 13.26
CA ARG A 14 14.49 7.76 12.36
C ARG A 14 14.53 6.31 11.89
N VAL A 15 14.16 5.39 12.79
CA VAL A 15 14.16 3.94 12.52
C VAL A 15 12.75 3.45 12.22
N ASN A 16 11.75 3.80 13.02
CA ASN A 16 10.38 3.30 12.82
C ASN A 16 9.49 4.43 12.33
N GLN A 17 8.76 4.21 11.24
CA GLN A 17 7.75 5.13 10.74
C GLN A 17 6.45 4.41 10.50
N LEU A 18 5.34 5.04 10.88
CA LEU A 18 3.99 4.56 10.67
C LEU A 18 3.18 5.65 9.98
N LYS A 19 2.66 5.34 8.81
CA LYS A 19 1.80 6.22 8.02
C LYS A 19 0.44 5.60 7.85
N THR A 20 -0.57 6.43 7.85
CA THR A 20 -1.94 6.05 7.53
C THR A 20 -2.49 7.00 6.48
N ALA A 21 -3.35 6.49 5.61
CA ALA A 21 -4.03 7.27 4.60
C ALA A 21 -5.48 6.80 4.46
N MET A 22 -6.36 7.74 4.13
CA MET A 22 -7.76 7.47 3.82
C MET A 22 -8.16 8.28 2.58
N ASP A 23 -8.83 7.61 1.64
CA ASP A 23 -9.41 8.24 0.46
C ASP A 23 -10.90 7.93 0.33
N LEU A 24 -11.68 8.96 0.05
CA LEU A 24 -13.11 8.95 -0.24
C LEU A 24 -13.31 9.22 -1.73
N VAL A 25 -14.03 8.34 -2.42
CA VAL A 25 -14.31 8.47 -3.85
C VAL A 25 -15.82 8.40 -4.07
N HIS A 26 -16.42 9.53 -4.40
CA HIS A 26 -17.82 9.62 -4.83
C HIS A 26 -17.87 9.55 -6.36
N SER A 27 -18.32 8.40 -6.88
CA SER A 27 -18.49 8.20 -8.32
C SER A 27 -19.91 8.56 -8.74
N ASN A 28 -20.08 9.23 -9.89
CA ASN A 28 -21.40 9.64 -10.37
C ASN A 28 -22.32 8.45 -10.75
N ASN A 29 -21.73 7.27 -10.92
CA ASN A 29 -22.43 6.08 -11.44
C ASN A 29 -22.06 4.79 -10.69
N ASN A 30 -21.47 4.90 -9.49
CA ASN A 30 -21.13 3.74 -8.66
C ASN A 30 -21.24 4.10 -7.17
N LEU A 31 -21.36 3.09 -6.30
CA LEU A 31 -21.28 3.19 -4.86
C LEU A 31 -20.05 4.00 -4.43
N GLU A 32 -20.22 4.79 -3.37
CA GLU A 32 -19.13 5.55 -2.77
C GLU A 32 -18.06 4.62 -2.21
N GLN A 33 -16.83 4.75 -2.68
CA GLN A 33 -15.72 3.91 -2.26
C GLN A 33 -14.90 4.61 -1.19
N TYR A 34 -14.59 3.87 -0.12
CA TYR A 34 -13.74 4.33 0.96
C TYR A 34 -12.49 3.46 0.97
N ASN A 35 -11.31 4.05 0.92
CA ASN A 35 -10.05 3.33 0.97
C ASN A 35 -9.34 3.73 2.25
N LEU A 36 -8.89 2.74 3.02
CA LEU A 36 -8.01 2.93 4.16
C LEU A 36 -6.70 2.21 3.89
N GLY A 37 -5.60 2.86 4.22
CA GLY A 37 -4.25 2.36 4.07
C GLY A 37 -3.41 2.58 5.32
N LEU A 38 -2.55 1.62 5.61
CA LEU A 38 -1.56 1.70 6.65
C LEU A 38 -0.23 1.17 6.11
N GLU A 39 0.82 1.96 6.30
CA GLU A 39 2.20 1.62 5.95
C GLU A 39 3.07 1.72 7.20
N TYR A 40 3.70 0.61 7.56
CA TYR A 40 4.79 0.59 8.53
C TYR A 40 6.11 0.42 7.79
N SER A 41 7.11 1.22 8.15
CA SER A 41 8.46 1.07 7.63
C SER A 41 9.48 1.04 8.76
N MET A 42 10.46 0.16 8.60
CA MET A 42 11.60 0.04 9.50
C MET A 42 12.88 0.32 8.73
N ASN A 43 13.57 1.36 9.18
CA ASN A 43 14.84 1.88 8.69
C ASN A 43 14.87 2.14 7.18
N ARG A 44 13.70 2.39 6.56
CA ARG A 44 13.48 2.46 5.11
C ARG A 44 14.02 1.25 4.32
N LEU A 45 14.20 0.13 5.03
CA LEU A 45 14.70 -1.14 4.53
C LEU A 45 13.53 -2.11 4.36
N ILE A 46 12.69 -2.22 5.38
CA ILE A 46 11.55 -3.13 5.41
C ILE A 46 10.28 -2.30 5.42
N PHE A 47 9.32 -2.69 4.57
CA PHE A 47 8.02 -2.07 4.47
C PHE A 47 6.95 -3.12 4.63
N ILE A 48 5.93 -2.84 5.43
CA ILE A 48 4.73 -3.65 5.58
C ILE A 48 3.55 -2.73 5.30
N ARG A 49 2.68 -3.15 4.39
CA ARG A 49 1.54 -2.38 3.93
C ARG A 49 0.28 -3.20 4.10
N SER A 50 -0.78 -2.56 4.54
CA SER A 50 -2.12 -3.13 4.56
C SER A 50 -3.10 -2.08 4.10
N GLY A 51 -4.18 -2.52 3.47
CA GLY A 51 -5.22 -1.63 3.02
C GLY A 51 -6.56 -2.35 2.93
N TYR A 52 -7.61 -1.59 3.12
CA TYR A 52 -8.97 -2.08 3.00
C TYR A 52 -9.81 -1.11 2.18
N ARG A 53 -10.61 -1.65 1.26
CA ARG A 53 -11.56 -0.90 0.46
C ARG A 53 -12.98 -1.29 0.86
N PHE A 54 -13.76 -0.31 1.30
CA PHE A 54 -15.17 -0.49 1.66
C PHE A 54 -16.07 -0.08 0.50
N ASN A 55 -17.31 -0.62 0.51
CA ASN A 55 -18.32 -0.41 -0.54
C ASN A 55 -17.80 -0.75 -1.95
N THR A 56 -17.05 -1.85 -2.04
CA THR A 56 -16.70 -2.48 -3.30
C THR A 56 -17.57 -3.73 -3.47
N ASP A 57 -18.02 -4.00 -4.69
CA ASP A 57 -18.87 -5.16 -4.98
C ASP A 57 -18.14 -6.49 -4.75
N GLU A 58 -16.80 -6.48 -4.80
CA GLU A 58 -15.95 -7.66 -4.62
C GLU A 58 -14.62 -7.31 -3.94
N GLY A 59 -14.15 -8.24 -3.09
CA GLY A 59 -12.85 -8.16 -2.42
C GLY A 59 -12.71 -6.92 -1.53
N GLY A 60 -11.47 -6.50 -1.28
CA GLY A 60 -11.21 -5.20 -0.65
C GLY A 60 -10.03 -5.17 0.30
N PHE A 61 -9.68 -6.32 0.90
CA PHE A 61 -8.48 -6.42 1.71
C PHE A 61 -7.23 -6.56 0.84
N SER A 62 -6.15 -5.90 1.25
CA SER A 62 -4.84 -5.99 0.63
C SER A 62 -3.75 -5.98 1.69
N LEU A 63 -2.71 -6.76 1.42
CA LEU A 63 -1.54 -6.88 2.28
C LEU A 63 -0.30 -6.94 1.39
N GLY A 64 0.78 -6.29 1.79
CA GLY A 64 2.03 -6.36 1.08
C GLY A 64 3.23 -6.15 1.97
N GLY A 65 4.37 -6.59 1.49
CA GLY A 65 5.66 -6.40 2.11
C GLY A 65 6.69 -6.01 1.06
N GLY A 66 7.64 -5.17 1.45
CA GLY A 66 8.71 -4.71 0.59
C GLY A 66 10.06 -4.72 1.30
N LEU A 67 11.10 -5.04 0.56
CA LEU A 67 12.49 -4.92 0.97
C LEU A 67 13.20 -3.95 0.03
N ASN A 68 14.00 -3.05 0.59
CA ASN A 68 14.74 -2.03 -0.14
C ASN A 68 16.21 -2.05 0.32
N LEU A 69 17.06 -2.73 -0.44
CA LEU A 69 18.47 -2.96 -0.14
C LEU A 69 19.33 -1.96 -0.91
N HIS A 70 19.90 -1.00 -0.18
CA HIS A 70 20.92 -0.11 -0.72
C HIS A 70 22.27 -0.83 -0.71
N MET A 71 22.79 -1.17 -1.88
CA MET A 71 24.07 -1.85 -2.08
C MET A 71 25.12 -0.86 -2.60
N GLY A 72 25.54 0.09 -1.76
CA GLY A 72 26.67 0.99 -2.08
C GLY A 72 26.35 2.15 -3.02
N GLU A 73 27.36 2.62 -3.77
CA GLU A 73 27.32 3.85 -4.59
C GLU A 73 26.41 3.72 -5.82
N GLY A 74 25.09 3.88 -5.61
CA GLY A 74 24.09 4.00 -6.68
C GLY A 74 23.18 2.77 -6.85
N LEU A 75 23.64 1.59 -6.43
CA LEU A 75 22.87 0.36 -6.60
C LEU A 75 21.76 0.24 -5.54
N ASN A 76 20.51 0.23 -5.98
CA ASN A 76 19.37 -0.08 -5.14
C ASN A 76 18.61 -1.28 -5.70
N LEU A 77 18.38 -2.28 -4.85
CA LEU A 77 17.53 -3.42 -5.17
C LEU A 77 16.28 -3.35 -4.30
N ARG A 78 15.12 -3.32 -4.95
CA ARG A 78 13.83 -3.37 -4.28
C ARG A 78 13.07 -4.62 -4.70
N ALA A 79 12.50 -5.30 -3.73
CA ALA A 79 11.61 -6.43 -3.95
C ALA A 79 10.32 -6.20 -3.18
N ASP A 80 9.19 -6.23 -3.87
CA ASP A 80 7.87 -6.07 -3.28
C ASP A 80 7.01 -7.30 -3.57
N TYR A 81 6.26 -7.71 -2.55
CA TYR A 81 5.22 -8.71 -2.65
C TYR A 81 3.90 -8.09 -2.21
N SER A 82 2.83 -8.36 -2.95
CA SER A 82 1.49 -7.94 -2.55
C SER A 82 0.46 -9.01 -2.81
N TYR A 83 -0.53 -9.03 -1.94
CA TYR A 83 -1.71 -9.85 -1.94
C TYR A 83 -2.92 -8.92 -1.96
N ALA A 84 -3.87 -9.21 -2.83
CA ALA A 84 -5.15 -8.53 -2.88
C ALA A 84 -6.27 -9.55 -2.95
N ASP A 85 -7.20 -9.48 -2.01
CA ASP A 85 -8.44 -10.22 -2.08
C ASP A 85 -9.37 -9.53 -3.08
N MET A 86 -9.78 -10.29 -4.11
CA MET A 86 -10.69 -9.87 -5.18
C MET A 86 -12.04 -10.59 -5.05
N GLY A 87 -12.34 -11.21 -3.90
CA GLY A 87 -13.61 -11.89 -3.66
C GLY A 87 -13.81 -13.06 -4.62
N ILE A 88 -14.83 -12.96 -5.49
CA ILE A 88 -15.27 -14.04 -6.37
C ILE A 88 -14.21 -14.35 -7.45
N LEU A 89 -13.37 -13.37 -7.79
CA LEU A 89 -12.36 -13.46 -8.86
C LEU A 89 -11.04 -14.15 -8.44
N LYS A 90 -11.01 -14.82 -7.27
CA LYS A 90 -9.82 -15.40 -6.61
C LYS A 90 -8.77 -14.36 -6.26
N ALA A 91 -8.05 -14.60 -5.15
CA ALA A 91 -7.05 -13.66 -4.68
C ALA A 91 -5.87 -13.52 -5.65
N ILE A 92 -5.36 -12.29 -5.77
CA ILE A 92 -4.25 -11.94 -6.65
C ILE A 92 -2.99 -11.79 -5.83
N HIS A 93 -1.93 -12.44 -6.29
CA HIS A 93 -0.59 -12.30 -5.75
C HIS A 93 0.29 -11.61 -6.80
N ARG A 94 1.04 -10.58 -6.41
CA ARG A 94 1.96 -9.84 -7.28
C ARG A 94 3.34 -9.84 -6.67
N PHE A 95 4.33 -10.07 -7.52
CA PHE A 95 5.74 -9.99 -7.18
C PHE A 95 6.35 -8.92 -8.08
N SER A 96 7.14 -8.02 -7.50
CA SER A 96 7.85 -6.98 -8.22
C SER A 96 9.29 -6.95 -7.75
N ILE A 97 10.20 -6.81 -8.71
CA ILE A 97 11.62 -6.62 -8.46
C ILE A 97 12.01 -5.38 -9.26
N GLU A 98 12.57 -4.41 -8.58
CA GLU A 98 13.08 -3.18 -9.15
C GLU A 98 14.57 -3.09 -8.89
N PHE A 99 15.29 -2.71 -9.94
CA PHE A 99 16.73 -2.54 -9.92
C PHE A 99 17.03 -1.13 -10.41
N THR A 100 17.73 -0.35 -9.60
CA THR A 100 18.14 1.02 -9.90
C THR A 100 19.66 1.12 -9.78
N LEU A 101 20.29 1.74 -10.78
CA LEU A 101 21.72 2.01 -10.91
C LEU A 101 22.00 3.51 -10.80
#